data_AF-A0A0A9HWE9-F1
#
_entry.id   AF-A0A0A9HWE9-F1
#
_cell.length_a   1.000
_cell.length_b   1.000
_cell.length_c   1.000
_cell.angle_alpha   90.00
_cell.angle_beta   90.00
_cell.angle_gamma   90.00
#
_symmetry.space_group_name_H-M   'P 1'
#
loop_
_entity.id
_entity.type
_entity.pdbx_description
1 polymer ?
#
loop_
_entity_poly.entity_id
_entity_poly.type
_entity_poly.pdbx_seq_one_letter_code
_entity_poly.pdbx_strand_id
1 'polypeptide(L)'
;MNMFNVVDWVWNLHAKGKLLDAADTLLNGEYDTNQMMRVLILGLNYPFSEERPFMRTVVGILEDKNELLPVPGKKPLLVFVSSAPIDLEGIVSKCNQSTVSSDLYERKIDLN
;
A
#
# COMPACT_ATOMS: atom_id res chain seq x y z
N MET A 1 -15.86 -7.96 0.94
CA MET A 1 -15.71 -8.27 -0.50
C MET A 1 -14.26 -8.64 -0.74
N ASN A 2 -13.95 -9.93 -0.92
CA ASN A 2 -12.60 -10.46 -1.10
C ASN A 2 -12.28 -10.46 -2.60
N MET A 3 -11.95 -9.30 -3.15
CA MET A 3 -11.50 -9.19 -4.53
C MET A 3 -9.99 -9.46 -4.56
N PHE A 4 -9.57 -10.49 -5.29
CA PHE A 4 -8.20 -10.97 -5.42
C PHE A 4 -7.29 -9.94 -6.09
N ASN A 5 -6.95 -8.85 -5.40
CA ASN A 5 -5.97 -7.89 -5.85
C ASN A 5 -4.59 -8.32 -5.36
N VAL A 6 -3.64 -8.47 -6.29
CA VAL A 6 -2.23 -8.80 -5.96
C VAL A 6 -1.67 -7.83 -4.94
N VAL A 7 -1.95 -6.52 -5.07
CA VAL A 7 -1.49 -5.50 -4.13
C VAL A 7 -2.00 -5.76 -2.72
N ASP A 8 -3.28 -6.11 -2.56
CA ASP A 8 -3.86 -6.37 -1.24
C ASP A 8 -3.30 -7.67 -0.62
N TRP A 9 -3.05 -8.69 -1.46
CA TRP A 9 -2.41 -9.93 -1.03
C TRP A 9 -0.97 -9.71 -0.55
N VAL A 10 -0.16 -8.99 -1.33
CA VAL A 10 1.23 -8.67 -0.96
C VAL A 10 1.25 -7.77 0.29
N TRP A 11 0.31 -6.83 0.45
CA TRP A 11 0.22 -6.03 1.67
C TRP A 11 -0.10 -6.85 2.91
N ASN A 12 -0.99 -7.83 2.79
CA ASN A 12 -1.30 -8.76 3.88
C ASN A 12 -0.10 -9.63 4.26
N LEU A 13 0.76 -10.00 3.29
CA LEU A 13 2.03 -10.67 3.57
C LEU A 13 3.03 -9.73 4.27
N HIS A 14 3.14 -8.48 3.81
CA HIS A 14 3.96 -7.45 4.44
C HIS A 14 3.56 -7.23 5.91
N ALA A 15 2.26 -7.06 6.19
CA ALA A 15 1.72 -6.88 7.53
C ALA A 15 2.02 -8.05 8.49
N LYS A 16 2.25 -9.24 7.93
CA LYS A 16 2.56 -10.48 8.69
C LYS A 16 4.07 -10.76 8.78
N GLY A 17 4.92 -9.90 8.22
CA GLY A 17 6.37 -10.15 8.13
C GLY A 17 6.74 -11.30 7.18
N LYS A 18 5.85 -11.64 6.24
CA LYS A 18 5.99 -12.77 5.30
C LYS A 18 6.15 -12.31 3.86
N LEU A 19 6.82 -11.17 3.65
CA LEU A 19 6.85 -10.53 2.34
C LEU A 19 7.46 -11.43 1.25
N LEU A 20 8.48 -12.22 1.57
CA LEU A 20 9.12 -13.15 0.62
C LEU A 20 8.20 -14.27 0.13
N ASP A 21 7.10 -14.56 0.83
CA ASP A 21 6.07 -15.51 0.34
C ASP A 21 5.35 -14.97 -0.91
N ALA A 22 5.56 -13.69 -1.26
CA ALA A 22 5.10 -13.09 -2.50
C ALA A 22 5.98 -13.41 -3.72
N ALA A 23 7.15 -14.01 -3.51
CA ALA A 23 8.05 -14.39 -4.60
C ALA A 23 7.39 -15.45 -5.51
N ASP A 24 7.67 -15.37 -6.80
CA ASP A 24 7.14 -16.33 -7.77
C ASP A 24 7.67 -17.74 -7.45
N THR A 25 6.73 -18.68 -7.28
CA THR A 25 7.03 -20.09 -7.02
C THR A 25 7.89 -20.75 -8.11
N LEU A 26 7.81 -20.25 -9.35
CA LEU A 26 8.63 -20.75 -10.47
C LEU A 26 10.12 -20.42 -10.31
N LEU A 27 10.46 -19.42 -9.51
CA LEU A 27 11.85 -19.15 -9.16
C LEU A 27 12.40 -20.22 -8.21
N ASN A 28 11.56 -21.04 -7.57
CA ASN A 28 11.97 -22.14 -6.70
C ASN A 28 12.97 -21.73 -5.59
N GLY A 29 12.91 -20.48 -5.12
CA GLY A 29 13.86 -19.93 -4.15
C GLY A 29 15.22 -19.53 -4.72
N GLU A 30 15.43 -19.67 -6.03
CA GLU A 30 16.65 -19.28 -6.76
C GLU A 30 16.67 -17.77 -7.02
N TYR A 31 16.72 -16.98 -5.95
CA TYR A 31 16.86 -15.53 -6.00
C TYR A 31 17.64 -15.02 -4.79
N ASP A 32 18.31 -13.87 -4.95
CA ASP A 32 18.89 -13.18 -3.80
C ASP A 32 17.78 -12.60 -2.92
N THR A 33 17.77 -12.97 -1.64
CA THR A 33 16.73 -12.60 -0.69
C THR A 33 16.67 -11.09 -0.45
N ASN A 34 17.81 -10.41 -0.44
CA ASN A 34 17.87 -8.96 -0.26
C ASN A 34 17.31 -8.23 -1.49
N GLN A 35 17.66 -8.68 -2.70
CA GLN A 35 17.12 -8.12 -3.95
C GLN A 35 15.61 -8.35 -4.07
N MET A 36 15.13 -9.56 -3.76
CA MET A 36 13.69 -9.86 -3.77
C MET A 36 12.94 -8.97 -2.78
N MET A 37 13.46 -8.80 -1.56
CA MET A 37 12.86 -7.93 -0.57
C MET A 37 12.80 -6.47 -1.05
N ARG A 38 13.87 -5.97 -1.69
CA ARG A 38 13.89 -4.60 -2.25
C ARG A 38 12.84 -4.41 -3.33
N VAL A 39 12.72 -5.35 -4.27
CA VAL A 39 11.72 -5.31 -5.35
C VAL A 39 10.31 -5.25 -4.78
N LEU A 40 10.01 -6.11 -3.79
CA LEU A 40 8.68 -6.20 -3.19
C LEU A 40 8.34 -4.94 -2.36
N ILE A 41 9.28 -4.43 -1.56
CA ILE A 41 9.11 -3.18 -0.80
C ILE A 41 8.93 -1.97 -1.72
N LEU A 42 9.69 -1.91 -2.82
CA LEU A 42 9.58 -0.82 -3.79
C LEU A 42 8.24 -0.85 -4.53
N GLY A 43 7.73 -2.04 -4.85
CA GLY A 43 6.41 -2.23 -5.48
C GLY A 43 5.22 -1.94 -4.55
N LEU A 44 5.41 -2.05 -3.23
CA LEU A 44 4.39 -1.69 -2.23
C LEU A 44 4.34 -0.19 -1.92
N ASN A 45 5.49 0.48 -2.01
CA ASN A 45 5.51 1.94 -1.94
C ASN A 45 4.79 2.53 -3.17
N TYR A 46 4.11 3.66 -2.98
CA TYR A 46 3.48 4.50 -4.04
C TYR A 46 2.10 4.09 -4.55
N PRO A 47 1.09 4.01 -3.67
CA PRO A 47 -0.31 3.98 -4.10
C PRO A 47 -0.73 5.30 -4.79
N PHE A 48 0.01 6.40 -4.57
CA PHE A 48 -0.26 7.72 -5.11
C PHE A 48 0.82 8.17 -6.09
N SER A 49 0.39 8.82 -7.18
CA SER A 49 1.32 9.29 -8.23
C SER A 49 2.30 10.33 -7.73
N GLU A 50 1.92 11.17 -6.76
CA GLU A 50 2.77 12.27 -6.27
C GLU A 50 3.89 11.80 -5.34
N GLU A 51 3.70 10.65 -4.69
CA GLU A 51 4.73 10.05 -3.83
C GLU A 51 5.67 9.16 -4.65
N ARG A 52 5.31 8.84 -5.91
CA ARG A 52 6.12 7.99 -6.78
C ARG A 52 7.48 8.65 -7.06
N PRO A 53 8.59 7.96 -6.77
CA PRO A 53 9.92 8.51 -6.90
C PRO A 53 10.29 8.57 -8.38
N PHE A 54 11.24 9.44 -8.71
CA PHE A 54 11.82 9.46 -10.05
C PHE A 54 12.47 8.11 -10.38
N MET A 55 12.43 7.72 -11.65
CA MET A 55 12.99 6.44 -12.10
C MET A 55 14.47 6.27 -11.72
N ARG A 56 15.25 7.37 -11.71
CA ARG A 56 16.64 7.36 -11.25
C ARG A 56 16.79 6.83 -9.81
N THR A 57 15.85 7.17 -8.93
CA THR A 57 15.84 6.74 -7.53
C THR A 57 15.47 5.27 -7.43
N VAL A 58 14.46 4.84 -8.20
CA VAL A 58 14.05 3.42 -8.32
C VAL A 58 15.23 2.55 -8.72
N VAL A 59 15.94 2.91 -9.79
CA VAL A 59 17.12 2.16 -10.25
C VAL A 59 18.19 2.11 -9.16
N GLY A 60 18.46 3.24 -8.50
CA GLY A 60 19.44 3.26 -7.39
C GLY A 60 19.03 2.37 -6.21
N ILE A 61 17.75 2.24 -5.89
CA ILE A 61 17.28 1.31 -4.83
C ILE A 61 17.49 -0.15 -5.26
N LEU A 62 17.17 -0.48 -6.52
CA LEU A 62 17.35 -1.83 -7.07
C LEU A 62 18.82 -2.24 -7.18
N GLU A 63 19.71 -1.29 -7.46
CA GLU A 63 21.16 -1.50 -7.51
C GLU A 63 21.84 -1.44 -6.13
N ASP A 64 21.08 -1.31 -5.04
CA ASP A 64 21.59 -1.12 -3.67
C ASP A 64 22.50 0.12 -3.50
N LYS A 65 22.26 1.16 -4.29
CA LYS A 65 22.92 2.47 -4.20
C LYS A 65 22.15 3.47 -3.33
N ASN A 66 20.86 3.22 -3.12
CA ASN A 66 19.96 4.04 -2.31
C ASN A 66 19.28 3.20 -1.23
N GLU A 67 18.93 3.84 -0.12
CA GLU A 67 18.18 3.21 0.98
C GLU A 67 16.74 2.86 0.57
N LEU A 68 16.21 1.81 1.21
CA LEU A 68 14.81 1.43 1.07
C LEU A 68 13.90 2.43 1.76
N LEU A 69 12.78 2.74 1.11
CA LEU A 69 11.80 3.65 1.65
C LEU A 69 10.81 2.90 2.56
N PRO A 70 10.51 3.43 3.75
CA PRO A 70 9.67 2.75 4.73
C PRO A 70 8.25 2.56 4.18
N VAL A 71 7.77 1.32 4.18
CA VAL A 71 6.39 0.98 3.79
C VAL A 71 5.51 0.90 5.04
N PRO A 72 4.33 1.54 5.05
CA PRO A 72 3.37 1.36 6.12
C PRO A 72 2.94 -0.10 6.30
N GLY A 73 2.85 -0.57 7.54
CA GLY A 73 2.42 -1.94 7.85
C GLY A 73 0.98 -2.26 7.39
N LYS A 74 0.15 -1.24 7.16
CA LYS A 74 -1.23 -1.37 6.65
C LYS A 74 -1.40 -0.55 5.37
N LYS A 75 -2.22 -1.05 4.45
CA LYS A 75 -2.49 -0.38 3.18
C LYS A 75 -3.23 0.93 3.45
N PRO A 76 -2.76 2.08 2.94
CA PRO A 76 -3.51 3.31 3.05
C PRO A 76 -4.81 3.18 2.24
N LEU A 77 -5.92 3.54 2.88
CA LEU A 77 -7.22 3.59 2.21
C LEU A 77 -7.36 4.92 1.50
N LEU A 78 -7.83 4.86 0.26
CA LEU A 78 -8.11 6.04 -0.53
C LEU A 78 -9.54 6.49 -0.24
N VAL A 79 -9.69 7.59 0.48
CA VAL A 79 -10.99 8.16 0.86
C VAL A 79 -11.20 9.43 0.04
N PHE A 80 -12.20 9.42 -0.83
CA PHE A 80 -12.65 10.62 -1.53
C PHE A 80 -13.71 11.31 -0.68
N VAL A 81 -13.46 12.57 -0.34
CA VAL A 81 -14.44 13.44 0.32
C VAL A 81 -14.97 14.41 -0.71
N SER A 82 -16.29 14.41 -0.92
CA SER A 82 -16.95 15.43 -1.72
C SER A 82 -17.06 16.72 -0.89
N SER A 83 -16.69 17.85 -1.47
CA SER A 83 -16.78 19.18 -0.87
C SER A 83 -18.19 19.78 -0.91
N ALA A 84 -19.17 19.09 -1.49
CA ALA A 84 -20.56 19.55 -1.52
C ALA A 84 -21.14 19.59 -0.09
N PRO A 85 -21.98 20.58 0.27
CA PRO A 85 -22.65 20.59 1.57
C PRO A 85 -23.55 19.35 1.67
N ILE A 86 -23.09 18.40 2.49
CA ILE A 86 -23.74 17.13 2.72
C ILE A 86 -24.87 17.36 3.73
N ASP A 87 -26.12 17.20 3.30
CA ASP A 87 -27.27 17.14 4.20
C ASP A 87 -27.18 15.85 5.03
N LEU A 88 -26.80 16.00 6.31
CA LEU A 88 -26.40 14.89 7.18
C LEU A 88 -27.59 13.98 7.56
N GLU A 89 -28.83 14.46 7.41
CA GLU A 89 -30.06 13.74 7.79
C GLU A 89 -30.36 12.54 6.88
N GLY A 90 -29.87 12.54 5.63
CA GLY A 90 -30.20 11.50 4.63
C GLY A 90 -29.28 10.28 4.60
N ILE A 91 -28.16 10.27 5.32
CA ILE A 91 -27.05 9.32 5.11
C ILE A 91 -26.83 8.38 6.30
N VAL A 92 -27.82 8.24 7.18
CA VAL A 92 -27.79 7.18 8.21
C VAL A 92 -28.05 5.82 7.53
N SER A 93 -27.02 5.32 6.84
CA SER A 93 -26.88 3.91 6.56
C SER A 93 -26.30 3.27 7.83
N LYS A 94 -27.05 2.33 8.40
CA LYS A 94 -26.66 1.50 9.55
C LYS A 94 -25.47 0.60 9.17
N CYS A 95 -24.26 1.16 9.09
CA CYS A 95 -23.05 0.38 9.25
C CYS A 95 -22.65 0.47 10.72
N ASN A 96 -22.92 -0.61 11.43
CA ASN A 96 -22.37 -0.95 12.73
C ASN A 96 -20.93 -0.43 12.89
N GLN A 97 -20.73 0.42 13.89
CA GLN A 97 -19.42 0.93 14.31
C GLN A 97 -18.43 -0.23 14.50
N SER A 98 -17.63 -0.50 13.48
CA SER A 98 -16.28 -1.02 13.68
C SER A 98 -15.39 0.19 13.84
N THR A 99 -15.11 0.48 15.11
CA THR A 99 -14.12 1.43 15.64
C THR A 99 -13.09 1.85 14.60
N VAL A 100 -13.13 3.12 14.17
CA VAL A 100 -12.04 3.74 13.41
C VAL A 100 -10.83 3.76 14.36
N SER A 101 -9.97 2.75 14.20
CA SER A 101 -8.72 2.64 14.93
C SER A 101 -7.82 3.79 14.50
N SER A 102 -7.21 4.47 15.47
CA SER A 102 -6.27 5.60 15.32
C SER A 102 -5.03 5.34 14.45
N ASP A 103 -4.92 4.15 13.84
CA ASP A 103 -3.70 3.67 13.18
C ASP A 103 -3.85 3.61 11.65
N LEU A 104 -4.88 4.24 11.08
CA LEU A 104 -4.99 4.39 9.63
C LEU A 104 -4.29 5.68 9.18
N TYR A 105 -3.34 5.56 8.24
CA TYR A 105 -2.86 6.70 7.46
C TYR A 105 -3.98 7.12 6.50
N GLU A 106 -4.84 8.03 6.96
CA GLU A 106 -5.89 8.64 6.15
C GLU A 106 -5.35 9.92 5.48
N ARG A 107 -5.28 9.92 4.15
CA ARG A 107 -5.00 11.13 3.38
C ARG A 107 -6.26 11.53 2.64
N LYS A 108 -6.86 12.66 3.04
CA LYS A 108 -7.98 13.29 2.33
C LYS A 108 -7.45 13.86 1.02
N ILE A 109 -8.03 13.43 -0.09
CA ILE A 109 -7.82 14.06 -1.40
C ILE A 109 -9.01 14.98 -1.63
N ASP A 110 -8.77 16.29 -1.69
CA ASP A 110 -9.79 17.25 -2.07
C ASP A 110 -9.97 17.21 -3.60
N LEU A 111 -11.19 16.94 -4.06
CA LEU A 111 -11.57 17.03 -5.47
C LEU A 111 -11.97 18.47 -5.76
N ASN A 112 -11.17 19.14 -6.60
CA ASN A 112 -11.46 20.48 -7.12
C ASN A 112 -12.36 20.43 -8.36
#